data_AF-A0A957FF21-F1
#
_entry.id   AF-A0A957FF21-F1
#
_cell.length_a   1.000
_cell.length_b   1.000
_cell.length_c   1.000
_cell.angle_alpha   90.00
_cell.angle_beta   90.00
_cell.angle_gamma   90.00
#
_symmetry.space_group_name_H-M   'P 1'
#
loop_
_entity.id
_entity.type
_entity.pdbx_description
1 polymer ?
#
loop_
_entity_poly.entity_id
_entity_poly.type
_entity_poly.pdbx_seq_one_letter_code
_entity_poly.pdbx_strand_id
1 'polypeptide(L)'
;LTTREFFSEVYAHLQDNGVLAINVGRAPEDRRLIDAITATLLSVFPTVQAIDVPGSLNTILVATARPTTPADLQRQLANLPEDAHPLLREALATAVANLVPISASDVVFTDERAPVETIIDSLVLRYLLQEGAAGLPGLQ
;
A
#
# COMPACT_ATOMS: atom_id res chain seq x y z
N LEU A 1 7.29 4.22 10.69
CA LEU A 1 6.33 5.19 11.24
C LEU A 1 5.10 5.18 10.33
N THR A 2 3.95 4.72 10.81
CA THR A 2 2.70 4.57 10.01
C THR A 2 1.52 5.12 10.80
N THR A 3 1.64 6.35 11.25
CA THR A 3 0.69 7.02 12.15
C THR A 3 -0.01 8.16 11.44
N ARG A 4 -1.18 8.54 11.94
CA ARG A 4 -1.93 9.69 11.42
C ARG A 4 -1.10 10.96 11.46
N GLU A 5 -0.34 11.19 12.53
CA GLU A 5 0.49 12.37 12.71
C GLU A 5 1.58 12.43 11.64
N PHE A 6 2.30 11.32 11.41
CA PHE A 6 3.27 11.23 10.32
C PHE A 6 2.62 11.46 8.95
N PHE A 7 1.48 10.84 8.67
CA PHE A 7 0.80 11.02 7.39
C PHE A 7 0.25 12.43 7.20
N SER A 8 -0.13 13.11 8.28
CA SER A 8 -0.54 14.52 8.24
C SER A 8 0.63 15.43 7.85
N GLU A 9 1.83 15.18 8.41
CA GLU A 9 3.04 15.89 8.01
C GLU A 9 3.39 15.62 6.54
N VAL A 10 3.32 14.36 6.10
CA VAL A 10 3.55 14.03 4.68
C VAL A 10 2.54 14.77 3.79
N TYR A 11 1.25 14.75 4.12
CA TYR A 11 0.21 15.45 3.37
C TYR A 11 0.50 16.96 3.27
N ALA A 12 0.91 17.59 4.36
CA ALA A 12 1.23 19.03 4.40
C ALA A 12 2.42 19.42 3.50
N HIS A 13 3.31 18.47 3.19
CA HIS A 13 4.47 18.69 2.32
C HIS A 13 4.21 18.30 0.85
N LEU A 14 3.06 17.69 0.54
CA LEU A 14 2.70 17.37 -0.84
C LEU A 14 2.18 18.61 -1.57
N GLN A 15 2.39 18.61 -2.89
CA GLN A 15 1.66 19.52 -3.78
C GLN A 15 0.17 19.16 -3.82
N ASP A 16 -0.67 20.08 -4.31
CA ASP A 16 -2.12 19.86 -4.41
C ASP A 16 -2.52 18.60 -5.19
N ASN A 17 -1.69 18.12 -6.11
CA ASN A 17 -1.89 16.88 -6.88
C ASN A 17 -0.93 15.77 -6.47
N GLY A 18 -0.31 15.89 -5.29
CA GLY A 18 0.68 14.96 -4.77
C GLY A 18 0.10 13.59 -4.45
N VAL A 19 0.99 12.61 -4.43
CA VAL A 19 0.69 11.20 -4.20
C VAL A 19 1.72 10.64 -3.22
N LEU A 20 1.24 9.87 -2.24
CA LEU A 20 2.05 9.05 -1.35
C LEU A 20 1.85 7.59 -1.76
N ALA A 21 2.95 6.86 -1.99
CA ALA A 21 2.93 5.42 -2.25
C ALA A 21 3.70 4.69 -1.14
N ILE A 22 3.10 3.66 -0.55
CA ILE A 22 3.68 2.88 0.55
C ILE A 22 3.68 1.41 0.16
N ASN A 23 4.85 0.76 0.28
CA ASN A 23 4.97 -0.69 0.19
C ASN A 23 4.68 -1.32 1.55
N VAL A 24 3.69 -2.22 1.61
CA VAL A 24 3.28 -2.92 2.83
C VAL A 24 3.40 -4.42 2.61
N GLY A 25 4.21 -5.07 3.43
CA GLY A 25 4.28 -6.52 3.48
C GLY A 25 3.03 -7.13 4.12
N ARG A 26 2.67 -8.34 3.69
CA ARG A 26 1.58 -9.14 4.27
C ARG A 26 2.00 -10.60 4.43
N ALA A 27 1.21 -11.36 5.19
CA ALA A 27 1.27 -12.81 5.18
C ALA A 27 0.20 -13.33 4.20
N PRO A 28 0.30 -14.60 3.74
CA PRO A 28 -0.76 -15.21 2.95
C PRO A 28 -2.13 -15.04 3.64
N GLU A 29 -3.10 -14.51 2.91
CA GLU A 29 -4.47 -14.23 3.38
C GLU A 29 -4.63 -13.26 4.57
N ASP A 30 -3.57 -12.66 5.12
CA ASP A 30 -3.69 -11.67 6.21
C ASP A 30 -3.55 -10.23 5.71
N ARG A 31 -4.68 -9.51 5.68
CA ARG A 31 -4.73 -8.09 5.31
C ARG A 31 -4.85 -7.12 6.49
N ARG A 32 -4.80 -7.58 7.75
CA ARG A 32 -5.07 -6.71 8.90
C ARG A 32 -4.13 -5.50 9.01
N LEU A 33 -2.85 -5.67 8.67
CA LEU A 33 -1.91 -4.54 8.63
C LEU A 33 -2.25 -3.57 7.50
N ILE A 34 -2.59 -4.09 6.31
CA ILE A 34 -3.01 -3.29 5.16
C ILE A 34 -4.27 -2.49 5.53
N ASP A 35 -5.25 -3.12 6.16
CA ASP A 35 -6.53 -2.50 6.51
C ASP A 35 -6.37 -1.42 7.59
N ALA A 36 -5.46 -1.61 8.55
CA ALA A 36 -5.14 -0.62 9.58
C ALA A 36 -4.37 0.58 9.02
N ILE A 37 -3.37 0.34 8.15
CA ILE A 37 -2.66 1.43 7.47
C ILE A 37 -3.62 2.17 6.52
N THR A 38 -4.52 1.46 5.83
CA THR A 38 -5.56 2.06 4.98
C THR A 38 -6.47 2.97 5.78
N ALA A 39 -6.98 2.52 6.94
CA ALA A 39 -7.78 3.35 7.83
C ALA A 39 -7.02 4.60 8.30
N THR A 40 -5.74 4.42 8.64
CA THR A 40 -4.88 5.53 9.08
C THR A 40 -4.65 6.56 7.96
N LEU A 41 -4.37 6.11 6.74
CA LEU A 41 -4.24 6.98 5.57
C LEU A 41 -5.55 7.70 5.26
N LEU A 42 -6.70 7.01 5.28
CA LEU A 42 -8.02 7.61 5.04
C LEU A 42 -8.44 8.64 6.10
N SER A 43 -7.80 8.64 7.27
CA SER A 43 -8.00 9.71 8.26
C SER A 43 -7.34 11.05 7.87
N VAL A 44 -6.49 11.05 6.84
CA VAL A 44 -5.74 12.23 6.36
C VAL A 44 -5.98 12.49 4.88
N PHE A 45 -5.93 11.45 4.04
CA PHE A 45 -6.05 11.54 2.59
C PHE A 45 -7.49 11.27 2.13
N PRO A 46 -7.98 11.99 1.11
CA PRO A 46 -9.35 11.78 0.60
C PRO A 46 -9.54 10.45 -0.13
N THR A 47 -8.48 9.84 -0.65
CA THR A 47 -8.58 8.56 -1.36
C THR A 47 -7.32 7.73 -1.16
N VAL A 48 -7.52 6.43 -0.98
CA VAL A 48 -6.49 5.40 -0.96
C VAL A 48 -6.89 4.32 -1.96
N GLN A 49 -5.93 3.78 -2.69
CA GLN A 49 -6.10 2.62 -3.57
C GLN A 49 -5.04 1.56 -3.21
N ALA A 50 -5.35 0.29 -3.41
CA ALA A 50 -4.44 -0.82 -3.15
C ALA A 50 -4.11 -1.57 -4.45
N ILE A 51 -2.83 -1.90 -4.62
CA ILE A 51 -2.33 -2.70 -5.74
C ILE A 51 -1.55 -3.87 -5.15
N ASP A 52 -1.98 -5.10 -5.42
CA ASP A 52 -1.20 -6.27 -5.07
C ASP A 52 -0.04 -6.45 -6.05
N VAL A 53 1.16 -6.68 -5.55
CA VAL A 53 2.33 -6.88 -6.41
C VAL A 53 2.42 -8.36 -6.79
N PRO A 54 2.27 -8.72 -8.09
CA PRO A 54 2.25 -10.11 -8.52
C PRO A 54 3.49 -10.90 -8.10
N GLY A 55 3.29 -12.16 -7.69
CA GLY A 55 4.40 -13.04 -7.29
C GLY A 55 5.11 -12.63 -6.00
N SER A 56 4.49 -11.76 -5.19
CA SER A 56 5.05 -11.30 -3.92
C SER A 56 4.00 -11.22 -2.81
N LEU A 57 4.49 -11.06 -1.59
CA LEU A 57 3.66 -10.77 -0.42
C LEU A 57 3.63 -9.27 -0.09
N ASN A 58 3.55 -8.43 -1.12
CA ASN A 58 3.50 -6.98 -0.98
C ASN A 58 2.24 -6.40 -1.60
N THR A 59 1.67 -5.40 -0.92
CA THR A 59 0.63 -4.53 -1.43
C THR A 59 1.16 -3.09 -1.43
N ILE A 60 1.02 -2.38 -2.54
CA ILE A 60 1.26 -0.95 -2.61
C ILE A 60 -0.04 -0.21 -2.28
N LEU A 61 -0.01 0.60 -1.22
CA LEU A 61 -1.06 1.57 -0.92
C LEU A 61 -0.70 2.91 -1.56
N VAL A 62 -1.62 3.46 -2.36
CA VAL A 62 -1.47 4.75 -3.04
C VAL A 62 -2.51 5.71 -2.49
N ALA A 63 -2.05 6.73 -1.75
CA ALA A 63 -2.89 7.77 -1.18
C ALA A 63 -2.73 9.07 -1.99
N THR A 64 -3.85 9.68 -2.40
CA THR A 64 -3.84 10.84 -3.30
C THR A 64 -4.37 12.08 -2.58
N ALA A 65 -3.70 13.23 -2.74
CA ALA A 65 -4.12 14.47 -2.09
C ALA A 65 -5.44 15.03 -2.65
N ARG A 66 -5.82 14.62 -3.87
CA ARG A 66 -7.13 14.86 -4.48
C ARG A 66 -7.95 13.58 -4.52
N PRO A 67 -9.29 13.67 -4.49
CA PRO A 67 -10.16 12.53 -4.73
C PRO A 67 -9.83 11.87 -6.08
N THR A 68 -9.64 10.55 -6.07
CA THR A 68 -9.42 9.75 -7.28
C THR A 68 -10.30 8.52 -7.29
N THR A 69 -10.39 7.86 -8.43
CA THR A 69 -11.07 6.57 -8.59
C THR A 69 -10.13 5.54 -9.22
N PRO A 70 -10.40 4.22 -9.06
CA PRO A 70 -9.63 3.19 -9.76
C PRO A 70 -9.62 3.35 -11.29
N ALA A 71 -10.70 3.92 -11.86
CA ALA A 71 -10.79 4.20 -13.29
C ALA A 71 -9.82 5.30 -13.75
N ASP A 72 -9.31 6.14 -12.84
CA ASP A 72 -8.35 7.19 -13.17
C ASP A 72 -7.03 6.60 -13.63
N LEU A 73 -6.57 5.53 -12.99
CA LEU A 73 -5.33 4.84 -13.35
C LEU A 73 -5.43 4.19 -14.73
N GLN A 74 -6.59 3.62 -15.06
CA GLN A 74 -6.89 3.09 -16.39
C GLN A 74 -6.84 4.19 -17.46
N ARG A 75 -7.41 5.36 -17.16
CA ARG A 75 -7.35 6.52 -18.07
C ARG A 75 -5.92 7.05 -18.22
N GLN A 76 -5.13 7.07 -17.15
CA GLN A 76 -3.72 7.45 -17.21
C GLN A 76 -2.91 6.49 -18.10
N LEU A 77 -3.16 5.17 -18.00
CA LEU A 77 -2.53 4.19 -18.88
C LEU A 77 -2.92 4.38 -20.35
N ALA A 78 -4.20 4.64 -20.63
CA ALA A 78 -4.67 4.89 -22.00
C ALA A 78 -4.09 6.18 -22.60
N ASN A 79 -3.83 7.19 -21.76
CA ASN A 79 -3.30 8.50 -22.17
C ASN A 79 -1.76 8.56 -22.16
N LEU A 80 -1.06 7.47 -21.84
CA LEU A 80 0.41 7.43 -21.87
C LEU A 80 0.92 7.68 -23.31
N PRO A 81 1.74 8.72 -23.54
CA PRO A 81 2.32 9.00 -24.86
C PRO A 81 3.02 7.77 -25.45
N GLU A 82 2.99 7.61 -26.78
CA GLU A 82 3.60 6.45 -27.44
C GLU A 82 5.11 6.33 -27.15
N ASP A 83 5.79 7.48 -27.00
CA ASP A 83 7.20 7.60 -26.68
C ASP A 83 7.52 7.48 -25.18
N ALA A 84 6.50 7.26 -24.33
CA ALA A 84 6.73 7.02 -22.90
C ALA A 84 7.62 5.79 -22.68
N HIS A 85 8.50 5.88 -21.68
CA HIS A 85 9.48 4.83 -21.39
C HIS A 85 8.78 3.47 -21.18
N PRO A 86 9.25 2.37 -21.82
CA PRO A 86 8.58 1.07 -21.77
C PRO A 86 8.30 0.58 -20.34
N LEU A 87 9.27 0.76 -19.43
CA LEU A 87 9.13 0.40 -18.02
C LEU A 87 7.95 1.10 -17.32
N LEU A 88 7.70 2.38 -17.64
CA LEU A 88 6.57 3.10 -17.06
C LEU A 88 5.24 2.52 -17.55
N ARG A 89 5.16 2.21 -18.85
CA ARG A 89 3.98 1.58 -19.44
C ARG A 89 3.70 0.21 -18.82
N GLU A 90 4.73 -0.61 -18.65
CA GLU A 90 4.63 -1.92 -18.02
C GLU A 90 4.22 -1.83 -16.54
N ALA A 91 4.81 -0.89 -15.80
CA ALA A 91 4.46 -0.65 -14.40
C ALA A 91 3.00 -0.22 -14.24
N LEU A 92 2.50 0.72 -15.07
CA LEU A 92 1.10 1.12 -15.03
C LEU A 92 0.16 0.01 -15.47
N ALA A 93 0.51 -0.75 -16.51
CA ALA A 93 -0.29 -1.90 -16.94
C ALA A 93 -0.41 -2.96 -15.83
N THR A 94 0.70 -3.26 -15.16
CA THR A 94 0.74 -4.16 -14.01
C THR A 94 -0.10 -3.63 -12.85
N ALA A 95 0.03 -2.33 -12.53
CA ALA A 95 -0.76 -1.72 -11.46
C ALA A 95 -2.27 -1.78 -11.75
N VAL A 96 -2.69 -1.43 -12.97
CA VAL A 96 -4.09 -1.49 -13.39
C VAL A 96 -4.66 -2.90 -13.29
N ALA A 97 -3.90 -3.92 -13.72
CA ALA A 97 -4.35 -5.31 -13.69
C ALA A 97 -4.48 -5.89 -12.28
N ASN A 98 -3.80 -5.30 -11.29
CA ASN A 98 -3.72 -5.82 -9.92
C ASN A 98 -4.28 -4.84 -8.88
N LEU A 99 -5.11 -3.89 -9.29
CA LEU A 99 -5.93 -3.10 -8.38
C LEU A 99 -6.88 -4.03 -7.61
N VAL A 100 -6.90 -3.87 -6.29
CA VAL A 100 -7.76 -4.65 -5.40
C VAL A 100 -8.63 -3.71 -4.56
N PRO A 101 -9.85 -4.13 -4.18
CA PRO A 101 -10.66 -3.37 -3.24
C PRO A 101 -9.92 -3.14 -1.92
N ILE A 102 -10.15 -1.97 -1.32
CA ILE A 102 -9.65 -1.65 0.00
C ILE A 102 -10.70 -1.96 1.06
N SER A 103 -10.24 -2.35 2.24
CA SER A 103 -11.02 -2.38 3.47
C SER A 103 -10.33 -1.49 4.49
N ALA A 104 -11.08 -0.67 5.20
CA ALA A 104 -10.57 0.10 6.33
C ALA A 104 -10.95 -0.61 7.62
N SER A 105 -9.96 -0.88 8.48
CA SER A 105 -10.26 -1.37 9.83
C SER A 105 -10.81 -0.25 10.72
N ASP A 106 -11.38 -0.62 11.87
CA ASP A 106 -11.78 0.35 12.90
C ASP A 106 -10.60 0.95 13.69
N VAL A 107 -9.37 0.49 13.41
CA VAL A 107 -8.16 0.93 14.09
C VAL A 107 -7.42 1.95 13.22
N VAL A 108 -7.22 3.15 13.78
CA VAL A 108 -6.32 4.18 13.25
C VAL A 108 -5.08 4.22 14.13
N PHE A 109 -3.91 4.10 13.52
CA PHE A 109 -2.64 4.24 14.23
C PHE A 109 -2.33 5.70 14.52
N THR A 110 -1.96 5.98 15.76
CA THR A 110 -1.47 7.29 16.20
C THR A 110 -0.10 7.10 16.85
N ASP A 111 0.67 8.17 17.04
CA ASP A 111 1.98 8.08 17.70
C ASP A 111 1.89 7.41 19.09
N GLU A 112 0.84 7.74 19.85
CA GLU A 112 0.56 7.11 21.16
C GLU A 112 0.04 5.66 21.07
N ARG A 113 -0.35 5.19 19.89
CA ARG A 113 -1.02 3.90 19.69
C ARG A 113 -0.77 3.34 18.28
N ALA A 114 0.43 2.80 18.09
CA ALA A 114 0.82 2.13 16.86
C ALA A 114 1.60 0.84 17.20
N PRO A 115 0.92 -0.30 17.47
CA PRO A 115 1.60 -1.58 17.74
C PRO A 115 2.13 -2.21 16.45
N VAL A 116 2.83 -1.41 15.63
CA VAL A 116 3.30 -1.78 14.30
C VAL A 116 4.30 -2.93 14.39
N GLU A 117 5.24 -2.86 15.33
CA GLU A 117 6.23 -3.92 15.56
C GLU A 117 5.54 -5.24 15.94
N THR A 118 4.58 -5.24 16.87
CA THR A 118 3.85 -6.46 17.25
C THR A 118 3.08 -7.08 16.07
N ILE A 119 2.51 -6.24 15.20
CA ILE A 119 1.80 -6.73 14.00
C ILE A 119 2.79 -7.32 13.00
N ILE A 120 3.92 -6.65 12.75
CA ILE A 120 4.99 -7.13 11.87
C ILE A 120 5.57 -8.45 12.40
N ASP A 121 5.91 -8.52 13.69
CA ASP A 121 6.42 -9.74 14.32
C ASP A 121 5.42 -10.89 14.18
N SER A 122 4.12 -10.61 14.39
CA SER A 122 3.08 -11.62 14.20
C SER A 122 2.92 -12.08 12.74
N LEU A 123 3.20 -11.21 11.77
CA LEU A 123 3.18 -11.52 10.34
C LEU A 123 4.36 -12.43 10.00
N VAL A 124 5.57 -12.08 10.46
CA VAL A 124 6.78 -12.90 10.27
C VAL A 124 6.60 -14.28 10.90
N LEU A 125 6.10 -14.35 12.14
CA LEU A 125 5.84 -15.62 12.82
C LEU A 125 4.81 -16.47 12.07
N ARG A 126 3.73 -15.88 11.55
CA ARG A 126 2.71 -16.65 10.81
C ARG A 126 3.20 -17.09 9.44
N TYR A 127 3.98 -16.26 8.76
CA TYR A 127 4.67 -16.65 7.55
C TYR A 127 5.57 -17.86 7.81
N LEU A 128 6.42 -17.81 8.84
CA LEU A 128 7.28 -18.92 9.24
C LEU A 128 6.50 -20.19 9.62
N LEU A 129 5.34 -20.04 10.27
CA LEU A 129 4.49 -21.18 10.66
C LEU A 129 3.74 -21.81 9.47
N GLN A 130 3.43 -21.03 8.43
CA GLN A 130 2.72 -21.53 7.23
C GLN A 130 3.69 -22.05 6.15
N GLU A 131 4.78 -21.35 5.91
CA GLU A 131 5.72 -21.61 4.80
C GLU A 131 7.01 -22.31 5.24
N GLY A 132 7.27 -22.37 6.56
CA GLY A 132 8.50 -22.90 7.14
C GLY A 132 9.69 -21.93 7.02
N ALA A 133 10.80 -22.25 7.70
CA ALA A 133 12.02 -21.42 7.72
C ALA A 133 12.68 -21.24 6.34
N ALA A 134 12.36 -22.12 5.38
CA ALA A 134 12.86 -22.06 4.00
C ALA A 134 12.23 -20.92 3.17
N GLY A 135 11.16 -20.28 3.64
CA GLY A 135 10.53 -19.14 2.98
C GLY A 135 11.25 -17.80 3.20
N LEU A 136 12.22 -17.71 4.13
CA LEU A 136 12.96 -16.48 4.37
C LEU A 136 14.09 -16.32 3.33
N PRO A 137 14.08 -15.30 2.46
CA PRO A 137 15.19 -15.05 1.56
C PRO A 137 16.45 -14.71 2.37
N GLY A 138 17.50 -15.52 2.22
CA GLY A 138 18.82 -15.26 2.82
C GLY A 138 19.23 -16.18 3.99
N LEU A 139 18.43 -17.19 4.35
CA LEU A 139 18.87 -18.26 5.25
C LEU A 139 19.19 -19.52 4.42
N GLN A 140 20.40 -19.57 3.87
CA GLN A 140 21.05 -20.82 3.47
C GLN A 140 22.28 -21.05 4.34
#